data_AF-A0A7I8IJW1-F1
#
_entry.id   AF-A0A7I8IJW1-F1
#
_cell.length_a   1.000
_cell.length_b   1.000
_cell.length_c   1.000
_cell.angle_alpha   90.00
_cell.angle_beta   90.00
_cell.angle_gamma   90.00
#
_symmetry.space_group_name_H-M   'P 1'
#
loop_
_entity.id
_entity.type
_entity.pdbx_description
1 polymer ?
#
loop_
_entity_poly.entity_id
_entity_poly.type
_entity_poly.pdbx_seq_one_letter_code
_entity_poly.pdbx_strand_id
1 'polypeptide(L)'
;MQAFPGRVAIYSNSAGLSQYDPDSSKAKALEDSIEGVHVIRHVTKKPAGTVDEIEQYFGCSASQLIMVGDRCFTDVVYGNRNGFLTILTEPLNLSEEPLVVQLVRKLEQHLLTCWRKKGLKPLEHSLLSDWKQCTRSQPF
;
A
#
# COMPACT_ATOMS: atom_id res chain seq x y z
N MET A 1 -20.05 8.61 9.05
CA MET A 1 -20.08 8.93 7.60
C MET A 1 -19.07 7.99 6.95
N GLN A 2 -19.51 6.92 6.29
CA GLN A 2 -18.59 5.94 5.72
C GLN A 2 -17.98 6.53 4.45
N ALA A 3 -16.73 6.99 4.54
CA ALA A 3 -16.00 7.43 3.37
C ALA A 3 -15.67 6.19 2.54
N PHE A 4 -16.32 6.02 1.38
CA PHE A 4 -16.04 4.99 0.37
C PHE A 4 -16.45 3.54 0.72
N PRO A 5 -17.75 3.26 0.95
CA PRO A 5 -18.26 1.92 1.24
C PRO A 5 -17.87 0.91 0.15
N GLY A 6 -17.25 -0.20 0.54
CA GLY A 6 -16.85 -1.29 -0.37
C GLY A 6 -15.75 -0.94 -1.38
N ARG A 7 -15.17 0.27 -1.30
CA ARG A 7 -14.13 0.75 -2.23
C ARG A 7 -12.76 0.90 -1.56
N VAL A 8 -12.67 0.60 -0.28
CA VAL A 8 -11.44 0.63 0.51
C VAL A 8 -11.30 -0.68 1.27
N ALA A 9 -10.09 -1.21 1.28
CA ALA A 9 -9.70 -2.36 2.07
C ALA A 9 -8.27 -2.19 2.58
N ILE A 10 -7.94 -2.86 3.67
CA ILE A 10 -6.61 -2.89 4.27
C ILE A 10 -5.89 -4.15 3.78
N TYR A 11 -4.69 -3.97 3.24
CA TYR A 11 -3.79 -5.08 2.88
C TYR A 11 -2.49 -4.96 3.68
N SER A 12 -2.34 -5.76 4.73
CA SER A 12 -1.28 -5.60 5.74
C SER A 12 -0.29 -6.78 5.76
N ASN A 13 0.99 -6.48 6.04
CA ASN A 13 2.02 -7.50 6.24
C ASN A 13 2.02 -8.12 7.65
N SER A 14 1.03 -7.78 8.49
CA SER A 14 0.86 -8.33 9.83
C SER A 14 -0.56 -8.84 10.09
N ALA A 15 -1.59 -8.02 9.81
CA ALA A 15 -2.99 -8.40 9.95
C ALA A 15 -3.52 -9.02 8.65
N GLY A 16 -4.24 -10.14 8.75
CA GLY A 16 -4.76 -10.89 7.60
C GLY A 16 -3.73 -11.77 6.88
N LEU A 17 -2.44 -11.67 7.21
CA LEU A 17 -1.40 -12.53 6.66
C LEU A 17 -1.32 -13.84 7.45
N SER A 18 -1.55 -14.98 6.80
CA SER A 18 -1.58 -16.31 7.45
C SER A 18 -0.37 -16.62 8.36
N GLN A 19 0.82 -16.15 8.00
CA GLN A 19 2.04 -16.33 8.79
C GLN A 19 2.02 -15.59 10.14
N TYR A 20 1.37 -14.42 10.22
CA TYR A 20 1.39 -13.55 11.39
C TYR A 20 0.03 -13.37 12.08
N ASP A 21 -1.04 -13.82 11.42
CA ASP A 21 -2.44 -13.73 11.85
C ASP A 21 -3.23 -14.98 11.39
N PRO A 22 -2.81 -16.20 11.81
CA PRO A 22 -3.40 -17.45 11.33
C PRO A 22 -4.88 -17.62 11.71
N ASP A 23 -5.32 -17.01 12.80
CA ASP A 23 -6.70 -17.03 13.30
C ASP A 23 -7.53 -15.80 12.83
N SER A 24 -6.92 -14.90 12.05
CA SER A 24 -7.49 -13.62 11.63
C SER A 24 -7.92 -12.72 12.78
N SER A 25 -7.37 -12.91 13.98
CA SER A 25 -7.73 -12.12 15.17
C SER A 25 -7.35 -10.65 15.01
N LYS A 26 -6.18 -10.35 14.45
CA LYS A 26 -5.73 -8.96 14.20
C LYS A 26 -6.56 -8.32 13.10
N ALA A 27 -6.86 -9.07 12.05
CA ALA A 27 -7.74 -8.60 10.99
C ALA A 27 -9.13 -8.23 11.53
N LYS A 28 -9.75 -9.11 12.33
CA LYS A 28 -11.05 -8.84 12.96
C LYS A 28 -10.99 -7.62 13.88
N ALA A 29 -9.97 -7.51 14.73
CA ALA A 29 -9.81 -6.35 15.60
C ALA A 29 -9.69 -5.02 14.82
N LEU A 30 -9.05 -5.03 13.64
CA LEU A 30 -9.00 -3.85 12.77
C LEU A 30 -10.35 -3.54 12.13
N GLU A 31 -11.09 -4.55 11.67
CA GLU A 31 -12.43 -4.36 11.12
C GLU A 31 -13.42 -3.85 12.18
N ASP A 32 -13.32 -4.34 13.41
CA ASP A 32 -14.14 -3.89 14.54
C ASP A 32 -13.82 -2.45 14.96
N SER A 33 -12.57 -2.02 14.83
CA SER A 33 -12.13 -0.66 15.17
C SER A 33 -12.34 0.36 14.06
N ILE A 34 -12.40 -0.08 12.80
CA ILE A 34 -12.61 0.76 11.63
C ILE A 34 -13.87 0.28 10.92
N GLU A 35 -15.02 0.78 11.38
CA GLU A 35 -16.32 0.37 10.86
C GLU A 35 -16.39 0.49 9.33
N GLY A 36 -16.64 -0.66 8.70
CA GLY A 36 -16.90 -0.73 7.27
C GLY A 36 -15.67 -0.74 6.36
N VAL A 37 -14.48 -1.04 6.90
CA VAL A 37 -13.26 -1.33 6.12
C VAL A 37 -12.91 -2.81 6.27
N HIS A 38 -12.80 -3.52 5.15
CA HIS A 38 -12.40 -4.93 5.15
C HIS A 38 -10.88 -5.08 5.19
N VAL A 39 -10.37 -6.10 5.90
CA VAL A 39 -8.95 -6.49 5.84
C VAL A 39 -8.80 -7.68 4.89
N ILE A 40 -8.02 -7.55 3.82
CA ILE A 40 -7.79 -8.67 2.89
C ILE A 40 -6.95 -9.75 3.59
N ARG A 41 -7.44 -10.99 3.54
CA ARG A 41 -6.72 -12.17 4.06
C ARG A 41 -5.88 -12.76 2.94
N HIS A 42 -4.63 -13.07 3.25
CA HIS A 42 -3.66 -13.52 2.25
C HIS A 42 -2.58 -14.43 2.83
N VAL A 43 -1.96 -15.21 1.95
CA VAL A 43 -0.91 -16.18 2.35
C VAL A 43 0.51 -15.67 2.13
N THR A 44 0.70 -14.74 1.19
CA THR A 44 2.03 -14.31 0.77
C THR A 44 2.32 -12.89 1.19
N LYS A 45 3.44 -12.70 1.89
CA LYS A 45 3.88 -11.38 2.35
C LYS A 45 4.33 -10.49 1.19
N LYS A 46 3.93 -9.21 1.21
CA LYS A 46 4.48 -8.19 0.30
C LYS A 46 6.00 -8.07 0.46
N PRO A 47 6.75 -7.85 -0.64
CA PRO A 47 6.27 -7.49 -1.98
C PRO A 47 5.97 -8.68 -2.91
N ALA A 48 5.92 -9.91 -2.40
CA ALA A 48 5.48 -11.08 -3.15
C ALA A 48 3.94 -11.25 -3.03
N GLY A 49 3.40 -12.22 -3.77
CA GLY A 49 1.97 -12.55 -3.77
C GLY A 49 1.29 -12.20 -5.09
N THR A 50 0.17 -12.85 -5.33
CA THR A 50 -0.73 -12.57 -6.46
C THR A 50 -1.76 -11.52 -6.07
N VAL A 51 -2.58 -11.12 -7.03
CA VAL A 51 -3.62 -10.11 -6.87
C VAL A 51 -5.02 -10.72 -6.70
N ASP A 52 -5.13 -12.04 -6.79
CA ASP A 52 -6.39 -12.77 -6.93
C ASP A 52 -7.39 -12.44 -5.79
N GLU A 53 -6.92 -12.42 -4.54
CA GLU A 53 -7.75 -12.12 -3.37
C GLU A 53 -8.26 -10.66 -3.38
N ILE A 54 -7.48 -9.75 -3.94
CA ILE A 54 -7.80 -8.32 -4.02
C ILE A 54 -8.80 -8.07 -5.17
N GLU A 55 -8.54 -8.62 -6.36
CA GLU A 55 -9.46 -8.52 -7.50
C GLU A 55 -10.79 -9.20 -7.19
N GLN A 56 -10.78 -10.34 -6.49
CA GLN A 56 -12.00 -11.03 -6.06
C GLN A 56 -12.84 -10.15 -5.11
N TYR A 57 -12.20 -9.43 -4.18
CA TYR A 57 -12.92 -8.57 -3.24
C TYR A 57 -13.51 -7.33 -3.94
N PHE A 58 -12.74 -6.65 -4.80
CA PHE A 58 -13.19 -5.42 -5.46
C PHE A 58 -14.01 -5.65 -6.74
N GLY A 59 -13.91 -6.82 -7.36
CA GLY A 59 -14.59 -7.15 -8.61
C GLY A 59 -14.06 -6.40 -9.83
N CYS A 60 -12.81 -5.94 -9.80
CA CYS A 60 -12.17 -5.24 -10.91
C CYS A 60 -10.69 -5.61 -11.04
N SER A 61 -10.09 -5.30 -12.19
CA SER A 61 -8.69 -5.65 -12.46
C SER A 61 -7.72 -4.74 -11.70
N ALA A 62 -6.50 -5.22 -11.43
CA ALA A 62 -5.45 -4.50 -10.73
C ALA A 62 -5.14 -3.11 -11.33
N SER A 63 -5.27 -2.96 -12.65
CA SER A 63 -5.12 -1.68 -13.37
C SER A 63 -6.16 -0.61 -13.02
N GLN A 64 -7.23 -0.98 -12.31
CA GLN A 64 -8.26 -0.08 -11.80
C GLN A 64 -8.12 0.15 -10.28
N LEU A 65 -7.13 -0.47 -9.65
CA LEU A 65 -6.89 -0.41 -8.22
C LEU A 65 -5.72 0.50 -7.88
N ILE A 66 -5.79 1.09 -6.68
CA ILE A 66 -4.78 1.99 -6.16
C ILE A 66 -4.22 1.39 -4.86
N MET A 67 -2.90 1.20 -4.81
CA MET A 67 -2.19 0.80 -3.60
C MET A 67 -1.64 2.06 -2.91
N VAL A 68 -2.14 2.35 -1.71
CA VAL A 68 -1.69 3.49 -0.89
C VAL A 68 -0.90 2.95 0.29
N GLY A 69 0.34 3.40 0.46
CA GLY A 69 1.19 2.95 1.55
C GLY A 69 2.44 3.81 1.73
N ASP A 70 3.16 3.59 2.82
CA ASP A 70 4.26 4.46 3.27
C ASP A 70 5.65 3.84 3.07
N ARG A 71 5.72 2.62 2.52
CA ARG A 71 6.98 1.92 2.28
C ARG A 71 7.20 1.64 0.79
N CYS A 72 8.37 2.02 0.30
CA CYS A 72 8.68 1.83 -1.10
C CYS A 72 8.91 0.34 -1.42
N PHE A 73 9.64 -0.37 -0.56
CA PHE A 73 10.04 -1.77 -0.84
C PHE A 73 8.93 -2.80 -0.64
N THR A 74 7.82 -2.42 -0.01
CA THR A 74 6.66 -3.30 0.15
C THR A 74 5.50 -2.82 -0.69
N ASP A 75 4.91 -1.67 -0.36
CA ASP A 75 3.62 -1.26 -0.94
C ASP A 75 3.77 -0.83 -2.39
N VAL A 76 4.75 0.02 -2.66
CA VAL A 76 5.02 0.50 -4.03
C VAL A 76 5.54 -0.63 -4.92
N VAL A 77 6.48 -1.45 -4.43
CA VAL A 77 6.98 -2.59 -5.23
C VAL A 77 5.87 -3.63 -5.47
N TYR A 78 5.05 -3.97 -4.47
CA TYR A 78 3.93 -4.90 -4.65
C TYR A 78 2.93 -4.36 -5.69
N GLY A 79 2.53 -3.10 -5.55
CA GLY A 79 1.59 -2.48 -6.47
C GLY A 79 2.11 -2.45 -7.90
N ASN A 80 3.35 -1.99 -8.12
CA ASN A 80 3.96 -1.96 -9.45
C ASN A 80 4.12 -3.36 -10.08
N ARG A 81 4.42 -4.39 -9.27
CA ARG A 81 4.56 -5.77 -9.77
C ARG A 81 3.24 -6.37 -10.23
N ASN A 82 2.13 -5.97 -9.61
CA ASN A 82 0.81 -6.50 -9.90
C ASN A 82 -0.04 -5.54 -10.76
N GLY A 83 0.49 -4.38 -11.16
CA GLY A 83 -0.19 -3.47 -12.08
C GLY A 83 -1.14 -2.47 -11.43
N PHE A 84 -0.95 -2.14 -10.15
CA PHE A 84 -1.68 -1.09 -9.45
C PHE A 84 -1.09 0.29 -9.72
N LEU A 85 -1.92 1.33 -9.59
CA LEU A 85 -1.42 2.68 -9.35
C LEU A 85 -0.92 2.77 -7.90
N THR A 86 0.31 3.21 -7.68
CA THR A 86 0.86 3.32 -6.32
C THR A 86 0.95 4.75 -5.84
N ILE A 87 0.50 5.02 -4.62
CA ILE A 87 0.67 6.30 -3.93
C ILE A 87 1.54 6.07 -2.69
N LEU A 88 2.73 6.66 -2.70
CA LEU A 88 3.64 6.65 -1.55
C LEU A 88 3.29 7.81 -0.60
N THR A 89 2.91 7.48 0.64
CA THR A 89 2.60 8.47 1.68
C THR A 89 3.77 8.66 2.64
N GLU A 90 3.70 9.71 3.45
CA GLU A 90 4.56 9.84 4.62
C GLU A 90 4.15 8.79 5.69
N PRO A 91 5.12 8.25 6.45
CA PRO A 91 4.83 7.30 7.52
C PRO A 91 4.02 7.96 8.63
N LEU A 92 2.98 7.26 9.10
CA LEU A 92 2.06 7.77 10.11
C LEU A 92 2.71 7.92 11.49
N ASN A 93 3.53 6.94 11.90
CA ASN A 93 4.22 6.94 13.19
C ASN A 93 5.66 6.42 13.03
N LEU A 94 6.63 7.30 13.19
CA LEU A 94 8.06 6.95 13.15
C LEU A 94 8.59 6.50 14.52
N SER A 95 8.00 6.98 15.61
CA SER A 95 8.54 6.86 16.97
C SER A 95 8.45 5.46 17.56
N GLU A 96 7.53 4.62 17.06
CA GLU A 96 7.26 3.28 17.59
C GLU A 96 7.91 2.17 16.76
N GLU A 97 8.64 2.51 15.70
CA GLU A 97 9.24 1.52 14.81
C GLU A 97 10.57 0.97 15.34
N PRO A 98 10.84 -0.33 15.18
CA PRO A 98 12.15 -0.91 15.51
C PRO A 98 13.28 -0.22 14.74
N LEU A 99 14.45 -0.08 15.37
CA LEU A 99 15.63 0.58 14.78
C LEU A 99 16.01 0.04 13.39
N VAL A 100 15.84 -1.27 13.19
CA VAL A 100 16.09 -1.93 11.90
C VAL A 100 15.17 -1.38 10.81
N VAL A 101 13.89 -1.14 11.11
CA VAL A 101 12.93 -0.57 10.16
C VAL A 101 13.32 0.86 9.81
N GLN A 102 13.72 1.66 10.80
CA GLN A 102 14.19 3.03 10.58
C GLN A 102 15.43 3.09 9.68
N LEU A 103 16.38 2.16 9.86
CA LEU A 103 17.55 2.06 8.99
C LEU A 103 17.16 1.70 7.55
N VAL A 104 16.26 0.74 7.37
CA VAL A 104 15.75 0.36 6.05
C VAL A 104 15.05 1.54 5.37
N ARG A 105 14.26 2.34 6.11
CA ARG A 105 13.66 3.57 5.57
C ARG A 105 14.70 4.58 5.09
N LYS A 106 15.79 4.78 5.84
CA LYS A 106 16.90 5.66 5.40
C LYS A 106 17.54 5.14 4.11
N LEU A 107 17.72 3.82 3.99
CA LEU A 107 18.23 3.19 2.78
C LEU A 107 17.26 3.36 1.60
N GLU A 108 15.97 3.13 1.81
CA GLU A 108 14.90 3.35 0.82
C GLU A 108 14.96 4.79 0.26
N GLN A 109 14.97 5.79 1.16
CA GLN A 109 15.02 7.20 0.79
C GLN A 109 16.32 7.58 0.06
N HIS A 110 17.44 7.01 0.50
CA HIS A 110 18.72 7.23 -0.17
C HIS A 110 18.70 6.69 -1.60
N LEU A 111 18.20 5.47 -1.81
CA LEU A 111 18.10 4.86 -3.13
C LEU A 111 17.14 5.62 -4.04
N LEU A 112 15.97 6.01 -3.53
CA LEU A 112 15.01 6.85 -4.27
C LEU A 112 15.63 8.18 -4.71
N THR A 113 16.38 8.83 -3.81
CA THR A 113 17.08 10.08 -4.12
C THR A 113 18.15 9.87 -5.19
N CYS A 114 18.92 8.79 -5.08
CA CYS A 114 19.95 8.42 -6.06
C CYS A 114 19.34 8.12 -7.44
N TRP A 115 18.22 7.40 -7.50
CA TRP A 115 17.52 7.09 -8.75
C TRP A 115 16.93 8.33 -9.41
N ARG A 116 16.31 9.22 -8.63
CA ARG A 116 15.83 10.53 -9.12
C ARG A 116 16.97 11.37 -9.70
N LYS A 117 18.12 11.42 -9.02
CA LYS A 117 19.32 12.12 -9.51
C LYS A 117 19.86 11.53 -10.81
N LYS A 118 19.72 10.22 -11.02
CA LYS A 118 20.07 9.53 -12.26
C LYS A 118 19.02 9.72 -13.38
N GLY A 119 17.93 10.45 -13.14
CA GLY A 119 16.88 10.69 -14.12
C GLY A 119 15.94 9.50 -14.33
N LEU A 120 15.95 8.51 -13.42
CA LEU A 120 14.97 7.42 -13.46
C LEU A 120 13.59 7.97 -13.14
N LYS A 121 12.64 7.70 -14.04
CA LYS A 121 11.25 8.10 -13.91
C LYS A 121 10.43 6.96 -13.29
N PRO A 122 9.36 7.28 -12.55
CA PRO A 122 8.39 6.28 -12.11
C PRO A 122 7.71 5.63 -13.33
N LEU A 123 7.17 4.43 -13.13
CA LEU A 123 6.39 3.74 -14.14
C LEU A 123 5.11 4.53 -14.45
N GLU A 124 4.76 4.64 -15.74
CA GLU A 124 3.49 5.24 -16.15
C GLU A 124 2.35 4.26 -15.90
N HIS A 125 1.19 4.78 -15.50
CA HIS A 125 0.01 3.98 -15.21
C HIS A 125 -1.21 4.55 -15.95
N SER A 126 -2.11 3.70 -16.43
CA SER A 126 -3.27 4.11 -17.24
C SER A 126 -4.19 5.12 -16.54
N LEU A 127 -4.37 4.96 -15.22
CA LEU A 127 -5.16 5.87 -14.38
C LEU A 127 -4.53 7.26 -14.20
N LEU A 128 -3.22 7.41 -14.42
CA LEU A 128 -2.50 8.66 -14.22
C LEU A 128 -1.29 8.72 -15.17
N SER A 129 -1.53 9.23 -16.38
CA SER A 129 -0.50 9.33 -17.42
C SER A 129 0.54 10.42 -17.12
N ASP A 130 0.16 11.47 -16.38
CA ASP A 130 1.09 12.52 -15.93
C ASP A 130 0.86 12.85 -14.45
N TRP A 131 1.88 12.58 -13.63
CA TRP A 131 1.86 12.87 -12.20
C TRP A 131 1.71 14.37 -11.91
N LYS A 132 2.04 15.27 -12.85
CA LYS A 132 1.84 16.72 -12.70
C LYS A 132 0.37 17.11 -12.57
N GLN A 133 -0.55 16.22 -12.95
CA GLN A 133 -1.98 16.42 -12.74
C GLN A 133 -2.36 16.33 -11.25
N CYS A 134 -1.55 15.67 -10.42
CA CYS A 134 -1.74 15.62 -8.98
C CYS A 134 -1.31 16.94 -8.34
N THR A 135 -2.27 17.85 -8.17
CA THR A 135 -2.06 19.09 -7.41
C THR A 135 -2.35 18.85 -5.93
N ARG A 136 -1.59 19.50 -5.04
CA ARG A 136 -2.01 19.58 -3.63
C ARG A 136 -3.26 20.46 -3.61
N SER A 137 -4.38 19.92 -3.17
CA SER A 137 -5.55 20.75 -2.83
C SER A 137 -5.12 21.78 -1.79
N GLN A 138 -5.46 23.04 -2.01
CA GLN A 138 -5.28 24.05 -0.96
C GLN A 138 -6.09 23.61 0.27
N PRO A 139 -5.53 23.71 1.49
CA PRO A 139 -6.29 23.41 2.69
C PRO A 139 -7.50 24.34 2.75
N PHE A 140 -8.68 23.75 2.96
CA PHE A 140 -9.90 24.50 3.28
C PHE A 140 -9.78 25.17 4.65
#